data_AF-A0AAD8GK63-F1
#
_entry.id   AF-A0AAD8GK63-F1
#
_cell.length_a   1.000
_cell.length_b   1.000
_cell.length_c   1.000
_cell.angle_alpha   90.00
_cell.angle_beta   90.00
_cell.angle_gamma   90.00
#
_symmetry.space_group_name_H-M   'P 1'
#
loop_
_entity.id
_entity.type
_entity.pdbx_description
1 polymer ?
#
loop_
_entity_poly.entity_id
_entity_poly.type
_entity_poly.pdbx_seq_one_letter_code
_entity_poly.pdbx_strand_id
1 'polypeptide(L)'
;LQIGIIGGSGLDDPDILEGRSERYVETPYGKPSDALIVGKIKNVDCVLLARHGRQHTIMPTNVNYRANIWALKEAGCTHLVVTTACGSLREKIQPADIVIIDQFID
;
A
#
# COMPACT_ATOMS: atom_id res chain seq x y z
N LEU A 1 5.56 1.07 -17.31
CA LEU A 1 4.92 0.29 -16.23
C LEU A 1 5.15 1.05 -14.95
N GLN A 2 4.11 1.30 -14.17
CA GLN A 2 4.24 1.95 -12.87
C GLN A 2 3.44 1.16 -11.83
N ILE A 3 4.10 0.77 -10.74
CA ILE A 3 3.55 -0.13 -9.72
C ILE A 3 3.25 0.66 -8.46
N GLY A 4 1.99 0.68 -8.03
CA GLY A 4 1.64 1.15 -6.69
C GLY A 4 1.81 0.03 -5.67
N ILE A 5 2.40 0.34 -4.52
CA ILE A 5 2.56 -0.58 -3.40
C ILE A 5 1.77 -0.01 -2.22
N ILE A 6 0.83 -0.77 -1.65
CA ILE A 6 0.14 -0.38 -0.41
C ILE A 6 0.63 -1.28 0.71
N GLY A 7 1.46 -0.71 1.58
CA GLY A 7 2.00 -1.38 2.75
C GLY A 7 0.97 -1.46 3.88
N GLY A 8 0.66 -2.68 4.32
CA GLY A 8 -0.05 -2.92 5.57
C GLY A 8 0.89 -2.87 6.78
N SER A 9 0.40 -3.32 7.93
CA SER A 9 1.17 -3.41 9.19
C SER A 9 2.53 -4.09 8.99
N GLY A 10 3.62 -3.36 9.24
CA GLY A 10 4.99 -3.90 9.21
C GLY A 10 5.57 -4.16 7.81
N LEU A 11 4.91 -3.69 6.76
CA LEU A 11 5.28 -3.92 5.36
C LEU A 11 5.20 -2.65 4.51
N ASP A 12 5.52 -1.51 5.12
CA ASP A 12 5.51 -0.16 4.56
C ASP A 12 6.89 0.52 4.58
N ASP A 13 7.97 -0.26 4.72
CA ASP A 13 9.33 0.26 4.78
C ASP A 13 9.73 0.96 3.45
N PRO A 14 9.96 2.28 3.46
CA PRO A 14 10.34 3.03 2.27
C PRO A 14 11.76 2.75 1.78
N ASP A 15 12.60 2.02 2.53
CA ASP A 15 13.95 1.63 2.11
C ASP A 15 13.93 0.60 0.96
N ILE A 16 12.78 0.02 0.63
CA ILE A 16 12.60 -0.81 -0.58
C ILE A 16 12.80 -0.01 -1.88
N LEU A 17 12.71 1.33 -1.83
CA LEU A 17 12.79 2.19 -3.00
C LEU A 17 14.14 2.93 -3.09
N GLU A 18 14.77 2.85 -4.26
CA GLU A 18 15.90 3.68 -4.64
C GLU A 18 15.45 5.06 -5.11
N GLY A 19 16.24 6.10 -4.81
CA GLY A 19 15.99 7.46 -5.29
C GLY A 19 14.67 8.07 -4.80
N ARG A 20 14.26 7.73 -3.57
CA ARG A 20 12.95 8.08 -3.04
C ARG A 20 12.71 9.59 -2.91
N SER A 21 11.48 10.01 -3.17
CA SER A 21 10.99 11.34 -2.78
C SER A 21 9.54 11.28 -2.30
N GLU A 22 9.15 12.22 -1.43
CA GLU A 22 7.80 12.29 -0.89
C GLU A 22 6.93 13.24 -1.70
N ARG A 23 5.68 12.84 -1.96
CA ARG A 23 4.68 13.67 -2.61
C ARG A 23 3.39 13.68 -1.80
N TYR A 24 3.08 14.84 -1.22
CA TYR A 24 1.78 15.10 -0.62
C TYR A 24 0.78 15.49 -1.72
N VAL A 25 -0.40 14.87 -1.69
CA VAL A 25 -1.46 15.09 -2.68
C VAL A 25 -2.81 15.22 -2.00
N GLU A 26 -3.72 15.92 -2.66
CA GLU A 26 -5.13 15.94 -2.32
C GLU A 26 -5.92 15.22 -3.41
N THR A 27 -7.05 14.61 -3.03
CA THR A 27 -7.96 13.93 -3.95
C THR A 27 -9.37 14.48 -3.76
N PRO A 28 -10.30 14.24 -4.71
CA PRO A 28 -11.71 14.57 -4.52
C PRO A 28 -12.36 13.88 -3.31
N TYR A 29 -11.73 12.85 -2.75
CA TYR A 29 -12.19 12.13 -1.55
C TYR A 29 -11.48 12.56 -0.27
N GLY A 30 -10.65 13.61 -0.32
CA GLY A 30 -9.81 14.07 0.78
C GLY A 30 -8.37 13.57 0.67
N LYS A 31 -7.66 13.58 1.80
CA LYS A 31 -6.24 13.18 1.86
C LYS A 31 -6.09 11.65 1.87
N PRO A 32 -5.08 11.09 1.19
CA PRO A 32 -4.65 9.72 1.41
C PRO A 32 -4.13 9.51 2.84
N SER A 33 -3.87 8.26 3.20
CA SER A 33 -3.35 7.88 4.52
C SER A 33 -2.01 8.54 4.89
N ASP A 34 -1.16 8.81 3.90
CA ASP A 34 0.13 9.49 4.07
C ASP A 34 0.57 10.11 2.72
N ALA A 35 1.76 10.71 2.68
CA ALA A 35 2.45 11.04 1.44
C ALA A 35 2.67 9.78 0.59
N LEU A 36 2.63 9.97 -0.74
CA LEU A 36 3.11 8.97 -1.67
C LEU A 36 4.64 9.02 -1.69
N ILE A 37 5.29 7.87 -1.47
CA ILE A 37 6.74 7.75 -1.62
C ILE A 37 7.02 7.24 -3.02
N VAL A 38 7.55 8.09 -3.90
CA VAL A 38 7.89 7.73 -5.28
C VAL A 38 9.36 7.33 -5.35
N GLY A 39 9.68 6.32 -6.14
CA GLY A 39 11.05 5.86 -6.32
C GLY A 39 11.11 4.70 -7.31
N LYS A 40 12.19 3.92 -7.25
CA LYS A 40 12.40 2.78 -8.15
C LYS A 40 12.75 1.51 -7.40
N ILE A 41 12.31 0.38 -7.95
CA ILE A 41 12.91 -0.93 -7.66
C ILE A 41 13.63 -1.33 -8.94
N LYS A 42 14.97 -1.32 -8.91
CA LYS A 42 15.80 -1.44 -10.12
C LYS A 42 15.39 -0.39 -11.17
N ASN A 43 14.90 -0.82 -12.33
CA ASN A 43 14.48 0.04 -13.43
C ASN A 43 12.96 0.27 -13.50
N VAL A 44 12.19 -0.17 -12.50
CA VAL A 44 10.72 -0.06 -12.49
C VAL A 44 10.29 1.08 -11.56
N ASP A 45 9.47 1.98 -12.08
CA ASP A 45 8.89 3.08 -11.30
C ASP A 45 7.83 2.55 -10.33
N CYS A 46 7.97 2.91 -9.06
CA CYS A 46 7.13 2.46 -7.97
C CYS A 46 6.60 3.65 -7.15
N VAL A 47 5.41 3.49 -6.59
CA VAL A 47 4.78 4.45 -5.67
C VAL A 47 4.30 3.71 -4.44
N LEU A 48 4.95 3.92 -3.29
CA LEU A 48 4.59 3.31 -2.02
C LEU A 48 3.65 4.22 -1.22
N LEU A 49 2.65 3.63 -0.57
CA LEU A 49 1.73 4.28 0.34
C LEU A 49 1.50 3.40 1.58
N ALA A 50 1.75 3.93 2.77
CA ALA A 50 1.43 3.27 4.04
C ALA A 50 -0.09 3.31 4.30
N ARG A 51 -0.76 2.15 4.37
CA ARG A 51 -2.22 2.06 4.54
C ARG A 51 -2.72 2.75 5.81
N HIS A 52 -1.98 2.59 6.90
CA HIS A 52 -2.33 3.09 8.24
C HIS A 52 -1.62 4.40 8.59
N GLY A 53 -0.98 5.05 7.60
CA GLY A 53 0.03 6.09 7.82
C GLY A 53 1.34 5.50 8.33
N ARG A 54 2.48 6.16 8.10
CA ARG A 54 3.81 5.66 8.48
C ARG A 54 4.01 5.49 9.99
N GLN A 55 3.18 6.15 10.79
CA GLN A 55 3.16 6.03 12.25
C GLN A 55 2.11 5.02 12.75
N HIS A 56 1.40 4.35 11.84
CA HIS A 56 0.38 3.34 12.14
C HIS A 56 -0.75 3.87 13.03
N THR A 57 -1.20 5.10 12.79
CA THR A 57 -2.19 5.80 13.63
C THR A 57 -3.63 5.69 13.11
N ILE A 58 -3.82 5.25 11.87
CA ILE A 58 -5.14 5.17 11.24
C ILE A 58 -5.70 3.75 11.40
N MET A 59 -6.78 3.60 12.17
CA MET A 59 -7.48 2.32 12.33
C MET A 59 -8.08 1.84 10.98
N PRO A 60 -8.20 0.52 10.74
CA PRO A 60 -8.72 -0.02 9.48
C PRO A 60 -10.06 0.58 9.01
N THR A 61 -10.99 0.85 9.94
CA THR A 61 -12.30 1.47 9.66
C THR A 61 -12.19 2.94 9.20
N ASN A 62 -11.10 3.62 9.54
CA ASN A 62 -10.88 5.04 9.28
C ASN A 62 -9.96 5.29 8.08
N VAL A 63 -9.43 4.24 7.46
CA VAL A 63 -8.61 4.36 6.25
C VAL A 63 -9.45 4.94 5.12
N ASN A 64 -8.96 6.00 4.49
CA ASN A 64 -9.63 6.60 3.33
C ASN A 64 -9.28 5.84 2.05
N TYR A 65 -9.88 4.66 1.88
CA TYR A 65 -9.60 3.77 0.74
C TYR A 65 -9.80 4.47 -0.61
N ARG A 66 -10.82 5.33 -0.74
CA ARG A 66 -11.08 6.07 -1.98
C ARG A 66 -9.96 7.05 -2.31
N ALA A 67 -9.49 7.82 -1.33
CA ALA A 67 -8.36 8.74 -1.54
C ALA A 67 -7.06 8.00 -1.87
N ASN A 68 -6.78 6.88 -1.20
CA ASN A 68 -5.60 6.07 -1.46
C ASN A 68 -5.55 5.55 -2.91
N ILE A 69 -6.64 4.92 -3.35
CA ILE A 69 -6.72 4.37 -4.72
C ILE A 69 -6.70 5.50 -5.76
N TRP A 70 -7.40 6.60 -5.51
CA TRP A 70 -7.40 7.75 -6.42
C TRP A 70 -6.01 8.37 -6.57
N ALA A 71 -5.31 8.59 -5.46
CA ALA A 71 -3.97 9.16 -5.47
C ALA A 71 -2.98 8.30 -6.26
N LEU A 72 -3.03 6.98 -6.11
CA LEU A 72 -2.16 6.05 -6.86
C LEU A 72 -2.52 6.03 -8.35
N LYS A 73 -3.81 6.09 -8.69
CA LYS A 73 -4.28 6.21 -10.08
C LYS A 73 -3.76 7.50 -10.73
N GLU A 74 -3.93 8.65 -10.08
CA GLU A 74 -3.44 9.95 -10.56
C GLU A 74 -1.91 10.04 -10.61
N ALA A 75 -1.22 9.26 -9.77
CA ALA A 75 0.23 9.12 -9.84
C ALA A 75 0.70 8.31 -11.07
N GLY A 76 -0.22 7.73 -11.85
CA GLY A 76 0.07 6.94 -13.05
C GLY A 76 0.19 5.43 -12.80
N CYS A 77 -0.12 4.95 -11.59
CA CYS A 77 -0.01 3.52 -11.27
C CYS A 77 -0.96 2.71 -12.14
N THR A 78 -0.38 1.70 -12.78
CA THR A 78 -1.09 0.76 -13.67
C THR A 78 -1.46 -0.54 -12.97
N HIS A 79 -0.75 -0.87 -11.89
CA HIS A 79 -0.94 -2.08 -11.09
C HIS A 79 -0.78 -1.72 -9.63
N LEU A 80 -1.45 -2.47 -8.75
CA LEU A 80 -1.28 -2.37 -7.30
C LEU A 80 -0.85 -3.72 -6.75
N VAL A 81 0.21 -3.72 -5.93
CA VAL A 81 0.59 -4.85 -5.09
C VAL A 81 0.38 -4.42 -3.65
N VAL A 82 -0.38 -5.20 -2.88
CA VAL A 82 -0.80 -4.81 -1.54
C VAL A 82 -0.46 -5.90 -0.55
N THR A 83 0.02 -5.49 0.63
CA THR A 83 0.36 -6.42 1.70
C THR A 83 -0.69 -6.35 2.80
N THR A 84 -0.98 -7.47 3.46
CA THR A 84 -1.90 -7.47 4.60
C THR A 84 -1.49 -8.55 5.60
N ALA A 85 -1.42 -8.18 6.87
CA ALA A 85 -1.35 -9.17 7.94
C ALA A 85 -2.75 -9.76 8.15
N CYS A 86 -2.84 -11.07 8.37
CA CYS A 86 -4.10 -11.76 8.62
C CYS A 86 -3.89 -12.97 9.53
N GLY A 87 -4.99 -13.44 10.12
CA GLY A 87 -5.03 -14.72 10.84
C GLY A 87 -5.45 -15.84 9.90
N SER A 88 -4.80 -16.99 10.00
CA SER A 88 -5.20 -18.18 9.26
C SER A 88 -6.49 -18.79 9.84
N LEU A 89 -7.36 -19.27 8.95
CA LEU A 89 -8.54 -20.08 9.27
C LEU A 89 -8.37 -21.55 8.86
N ARG A 90 -7.15 -21.98 8.55
CA ARG A 90 -6.82 -23.33 8.06
C ARG A 90 -5.50 -23.79 8.68
N GLU A 91 -5.50 -24.97 9.30
CA GLU A 91 -4.31 -25.57 9.94
C GLU A 91 -3.08 -25.61 9.02
N LYS A 92 -3.28 -25.85 7.73
CA LYS A 92 -2.20 -25.95 6.73
C LYS A 92 -1.53 -24.61 6.37
N ILE A 93 -2.10 -23.47 6.76
CA ILE A 93 -1.53 -22.14 6.52
C ILE A 93 -0.98 -21.67 7.86
N GLN A 94 0.33 -21.73 8.02
CA GLN A 94 1.04 -21.46 9.25
C GLN A 94 1.41 -19.97 9.38
N PRO A 95 1.72 -19.47 10.59
CA PRO A 95 2.27 -18.13 10.74
C PRO A 95 3.50 -17.91 9.84
N ALA A 96 3.58 -16.74 9.22
CA ALA A 96 4.58 -16.33 8.21
C ALA A 96 4.44 -16.95 6.81
N ASP A 97 3.50 -17.87 6.58
CA ASP A 97 3.18 -18.31 5.21
C ASP A 97 2.59 -17.14 4.40
N ILE A 98 2.98 -17.06 3.13
CA ILE A 98 2.42 -16.11 2.17
C ILE A 98 1.26 -16.77 1.43
N VAL A 99 0.12 -16.08 1.38
CA VAL A 99 -1.04 -16.48 0.60
C VAL A 99 -1.32 -15.43 -0.47
N ILE A 100 -1.31 -15.84 -1.73
CA ILE A 100 -1.81 -15.04 -2.84
C ILE A 100 -3.30 -15.33 -2.98
N ILE A 101 -4.13 -14.47 -2.39
CA ILE A 101 -5.58 -14.64 -2.38
C ILE A 101 -6.19 -14.39 -3.76
N ASP A 102 -7.24 -15.11 -4.10
CA ASP A 102 -8.01 -14.98 -5.34
C ASP A 102 -9.50 -14.69 -5.11
N GLN A 103 -9.96 -14.75 -3.86
CA GLN A 103 -11.34 -14.51 -3.41
C GLN A 103 -11.38 -13.83 -2.04
N PHE A 104 -12.53 -13.22 -1.71
CA PHE A 104 -12.81 -12.64 -0.40
C PHE A 104 -14.29 -12.75 -0.05
N ILE A 105 -14.63 -12.56 1.23
CA ILE A 105 -15.98 -12.31 1.74
C ILE A 105 -15.93 -10.94 2.41
N ASP A 106 -16.90 -10.08 2.10
CA ASP A 106 -17.08 -8.77 2.74
C ASP A 106 -17.95 -8.91 4.00
#